data_AF-A0A4P5UL44-F1
#
_entry.id   AF-A0A4P5UL44-F1
#
_cell.length_a   1.000
_cell.length_b   1.000
_cell.length_c   1.000
_cell.angle_alpha   90.00
_cell.angle_beta   90.00
_cell.angle_gamma   90.00
#
_symmetry.space_group_name_H-M   'P 1'
#
loop_
_entity.id
_entity.type
_entity.pdbx_description
1 polymer ?
#
loop_
_entity_poly.entity_id
_entity_poly.type
_entity_poly.pdbx_seq_one_letter_code
_entity_poly.pdbx_strand_id
1 'polypeptide(L)'
;MPDYFTALVGQYCGAVNSSQAENYARSFIDAWYFTLPRAKQSELVSILPDYLRPRKQNTFNFKRQTEFRGVQSDIFISRLTMDLGRSAEDETKYIILGVMKSIKIISSPEQKFSYSKLFDKKLFDLYVRA
;
A
#
# COMPACT_ATOMS: atom_id res chain seq x y z
N MET A 1 10.98 9.20 -7.22
CA MET A 1 10.73 7.74 -7.17
C MET A 1 11.41 7.14 -8.38
N PRO A 2 12.03 5.95 -8.33
CA PRO A 2 12.75 5.42 -9.49
C PRO A 2 11.82 5.24 -10.68
N ASP A 3 12.28 5.67 -11.85
CA ASP A 3 11.50 5.68 -13.10
C ASP A 3 10.95 4.30 -13.45
N TYR A 4 11.74 3.24 -13.21
CA TYR A 4 11.32 1.86 -13.45
C TYR A 4 10.10 1.47 -12.62
N PHE A 5 10.09 1.77 -11.31
CA PHE A 5 8.94 1.41 -10.47
C PHE A 5 7.72 2.25 -10.81
N THR A 6 7.90 3.54 -11.09
CA THR A 6 6.82 4.42 -11.54
C THR A 6 6.20 3.92 -12.85
N ALA A 7 7.01 3.42 -13.78
CA ALA A 7 6.54 2.82 -15.03
C ALA A 7 5.74 1.53 -14.80
N LEU A 8 6.20 0.64 -13.91
CA LEU A 8 5.45 -0.58 -13.54
C LEU A 8 4.08 -0.24 -12.95
N VAL A 9 4.03 0.72 -12.03
CA VAL A 9 2.76 1.17 -11.43
C VAL A 9 1.87 1.80 -12.50
N GLY A 10 2.43 2.60 -13.41
CA GLY A 10 1.69 3.16 -14.54
C GLY A 10 1.03 2.08 -15.40
N GLN A 11 1.81 1.06 -15.77
CA GLN A 11 1.33 -0.06 -16.59
C GLN A 11 0.26 -0.90 -15.87
N TYR A 12 0.50 -1.31 -14.63
CA TYR A 12 -0.40 -2.24 -13.94
C TYR A 12 -1.59 -1.58 -13.25
N CYS A 13 -1.53 -0.29 -12.96
CA CYS A 13 -2.65 0.46 -12.39
C CYS A 13 -3.41 1.29 -13.44
N GLY A 14 -2.99 1.26 -14.72
CA GLY A 14 -3.61 2.06 -15.77
C GLY A 14 -3.50 3.57 -15.51
N ALA A 15 -2.37 4.02 -14.95
CA ALA A 15 -2.18 5.43 -14.67
C ALA A 15 -1.92 6.20 -15.98
N VAL A 16 -2.57 7.36 -16.14
CA VAL A 16 -2.47 8.17 -17.36
C VAL A 16 -1.14 8.94 -17.46
N ASN A 17 -0.42 9.09 -16.35
CA ASN A 17 0.88 9.74 -16.30
C ASN A 17 1.67 9.33 -15.04
N SER A 18 2.96 9.68 -15.02
CA SER A 18 3.88 9.36 -13.92
C SER A 18 3.44 9.96 -12.59
N SER A 19 2.82 11.15 -12.58
CA SER A 19 2.34 11.79 -11.35
C SER A 19 1.23 10.99 -10.70
N GLN A 20 0.28 10.47 -11.50
CA GLN A 20 -0.79 9.60 -11.02
C GLN A 20 -0.25 8.25 -10.54
N ALA A 21 0.73 7.67 -11.24
CA ALA A 21 1.40 6.45 -10.80
C ALA A 21 2.11 6.63 -9.46
N GLU A 22 2.83 7.74 -9.28
CA GLU A 22 3.44 8.08 -7.98
C GLU A 22 2.38 8.24 -6.89
N ASN A 23 1.24 8.88 -7.21
CA ASN A 23 0.16 9.06 -6.25
C ASN A 23 -0.42 7.72 -5.80
N TYR A 24 -0.71 6.79 -6.72
CA TYR A 24 -1.20 5.46 -6.39
C TYR A 24 -0.25 4.70 -5.47
N ALA A 25 1.04 4.69 -5.80
CA ALA A 25 2.03 4.01 -4.97
C ALA A 25 2.16 4.65 -3.57
N ARG A 26 2.15 5.98 -3.48
CA ARG A 26 2.25 6.68 -2.19
C ARG A 26 1.03 6.47 -1.32
N SER A 27 -0.17 6.67 -1.87
CA SER A 27 -1.42 6.45 -1.15
C SER A 27 -1.53 4.99 -0.68
N PHE A 28 -1.08 4.03 -1.51
CA PHE A 28 -1.01 2.62 -1.11
C PHE A 28 -0.10 2.42 0.11
N ILE A 29 1.14 2.91 0.07
CA ILE A 29 2.09 2.69 1.17
C ILE A 29 1.63 3.40 2.44
N ASP A 30 1.14 4.63 2.33
CA ASP A 30 0.62 5.37 3.47
C ASP A 30 -0.58 4.63 4.08
N ALA A 31 -1.57 4.21 3.26
CA ALA A 31 -2.71 3.44 3.74
C ALA A 31 -2.27 2.15 4.45
N TRP A 32 -1.31 1.40 3.89
CA TRP A 32 -0.82 0.17 4.50
C TRP A 32 -0.15 0.45 5.84
N TYR A 33 0.76 1.43 5.89
CA TYR A 33 1.45 1.85 7.10
C TYR A 33 0.48 2.21 8.23
N PHE A 34 -0.56 2.98 7.95
CA PHE A 34 -1.53 3.39 8.95
C PHE A 34 -2.46 2.27 9.45
N THR A 35 -2.53 1.15 8.75
CA THR A 35 -3.31 -0.02 9.20
C THR A 35 -2.53 -0.94 10.15
N LEU A 36 -1.21 -0.76 10.25
CA LEU A 36 -0.35 -1.60 11.06
C LEU A 36 -0.21 -1.09 12.49
N PRO A 37 -0.05 -1.99 13.48
CA PRO A 37 0.37 -1.59 14.82
C PRO A 37 1.82 -1.06 14.77
N ARG A 38 2.19 -0.24 15.76
CA ARG A 38 3.49 0.47 15.80
C ARG A 38 4.71 -0.44 15.61
N ALA A 39 4.70 -1.64 16.18
CA ALA A 39 5.80 -2.60 16.00
C ALA A 39 5.97 -3.04 14.54
N LYS A 40 4.86 -3.31 13.85
CA LYS A 40 4.83 -3.71 12.44
C LYS A 40 5.07 -2.54 11.49
N GLN A 41 4.76 -1.30 11.90
CA GLN A 41 5.12 -0.09 11.15
C GLN A 41 6.63 0.04 11.00
N SER A 42 7.39 -0.15 12.08
CA SER A 42 8.86 -0.13 12.04
C SER A 42 9.41 -1.23 11.14
N GLU A 43 8.81 -2.43 11.19
CA GLU A 43 9.16 -3.55 10.31
C GLU A 43 8.91 -3.20 8.84
N LEU A 44 7.76 -2.62 8.50
CA LEU A 44 7.46 -2.19 7.14
C LEU A 44 8.49 -1.17 6.61
N VAL A 45 8.87 -0.20 7.43
CA VAL A 45 9.82 0.86 7.05
C VAL A 45 11.23 0.32 6.82
N SER A 46 11.64 -0.71 7.55
CA SER A 46 12.98 -1.30 7.42
C SER A 46 13.14 -2.14 6.16
N ILE A 47 12.06 -2.77 5.67
CA ILE A 47 12.09 -3.63 4.48
C ILE A 47 11.70 -2.89 3.19
N LEU A 48 11.03 -1.73 3.27
CA LEU A 48 10.69 -0.93 2.10
C LEU A 48 11.91 -0.21 1.53
N PRO A 49 12.01 -0.10 0.18
CA PRO A 49 12.96 0.81 -0.45
C PRO A 49 12.80 2.24 0.06
N ASP A 50 13.91 2.97 0.23
CA ASP A 50 13.93 4.32 0.81
C ASP A 50 12.94 5.29 0.16
N TYR A 51 12.82 5.23 -1.16
CA TYR A 51 11.93 6.10 -1.95
C TYR A 51 10.44 5.78 -1.81
N LEU A 52 10.09 4.61 -1.27
CA LEU A 52 8.71 4.20 -0.95
C LEU A 52 8.35 4.45 0.50
N ARG A 53 9.31 4.83 1.37
CA ARG A 53 9.01 5.00 2.79
C ARG A 53 7.90 6.04 2.99
N PRO A 54 6.97 5.78 3.93
CA PRO A 54 5.88 6.70 4.24
C PRO A 54 6.41 8.11 4.53
N ARG A 55 5.83 9.12 3.89
CA ARG A 55 6.27 10.53 4.04
C ARG A 55 5.89 11.12 5.39
N LYS A 56 4.81 10.63 5.99
CA LYS A 56 4.32 11.06 7.30
C LYS A 56 4.59 9.97 8.33
N GLN A 57 5.78 9.98 8.91
CA GLN A 57 6.02 9.33 10.22
C GLN A 57 5.33 10.08 11.37
N ASN A 58 4.75 11.26 11.07
CA ASN A 58 4.02 12.10 12.02
C ASN A 58 2.79 11.36 12.56
N THR A 59 2.94 10.84 13.78
CA THR A 59 2.09 11.08 14.96
C THR A 59 0.60 11.35 14.72
N PHE A 60 -0.03 10.69 13.76
CA PHE A 60 -1.48 10.80 13.59
C PHE A 60 -2.14 9.89 14.62
N ASN A 61 -2.47 10.52 15.76
CA ASN A 61 -3.39 10.10 16.79
C ASN A 61 -3.99 8.71 16.60
N PHE A 62 -3.39 7.75 17.31
CA PHE A 62 -3.97 6.44 17.67
C PHE A 62 -5.45 6.57 18.14
N LYS A 63 -5.86 7.76 18.61
CA LYS A 63 -7.25 8.13 18.93
C LYS A 63 -8.26 8.09 17.76
N ARG A 64 -7.86 8.03 16.48
CA ARG A 64 -8.80 7.73 15.36
C ARG A 64 -8.77 6.27 14.91
N GLN A 65 -7.72 5.50 15.23
CA GLN A 65 -7.76 4.04 15.05
C GLN A 65 -8.82 3.40 15.96
N THR A 66 -9.12 4.03 17.11
CA THR A 66 -10.19 3.57 18.02
C THR A 66 -11.62 3.67 17.44
N GLU A 67 -11.84 4.41 16.35
CA GLU A 67 -13.17 4.50 15.71
C GLU A 67 -13.37 3.45 14.60
N PHE A 68 -12.30 2.97 13.98
CA PHE A 68 -12.38 1.90 12.99
C PHE A 68 -12.26 0.53 13.67
N ARG A 69 -13.38 0.02 14.19
CA ARG A 69 -13.52 -1.41 14.52
C ARG A 69 -13.66 -2.20 13.22
N GLY A 70 -12.54 -2.60 12.62
CA GLY A 70 -12.54 -3.35 11.36
C GLY A 70 -11.30 -4.20 11.17
N VAL A 71 -11.37 -5.16 10.24
CA VAL A 71 -10.21 -5.96 9.84
C VAL A 71 -9.25 -5.05 9.07
N GLN A 72 -7.92 -5.25 9.19
CA GLN A 72 -6.88 -4.43 8.57
C GLN A 72 -7.18 -4.09 7.10
N SER A 73 -7.56 -5.11 6.32
CA SER A 73 -7.95 -5.01 4.91
C SER A 73 -9.07 -4.00 4.64
N ASP A 74 -10.11 -3.97 5.49
CA ASP A 74 -11.25 -3.07 5.28
C ASP A 74 -10.86 -1.62 5.57
N ILE A 75 -10.08 -1.40 6.63
CA ILE A 75 -9.50 -0.08 6.95
C ILE A 75 -8.58 0.38 5.81
N PHE A 76 -7.76 -0.52 5.29
CA PHE A 76 -6.84 -0.26 4.19
C PHE A 76 -7.57 0.18 2.92
N ILE A 77 -8.56 -0.62 2.48
CA ILE A 77 -9.33 -0.35 1.25
C ILE A 77 -10.13 0.94 1.38
N SER A 78 -10.79 1.16 2.52
CA SER A 78 -11.58 2.37 2.78
C SER A 78 -10.70 3.61 2.72
N ARG A 79 -9.55 3.58 3.41
CA ARG A 79 -8.61 4.70 3.43
C ARG A 79 -8.01 4.98 2.06
N LEU A 80 -7.61 3.94 1.33
CA LEU A 80 -7.06 4.11 -0.02
C LEU A 80 -8.10 4.69 -0.98
N THR A 81 -9.36 4.24 -0.88
CA THR A 81 -10.46 4.78 -1.69
C THR A 81 -10.66 6.28 -1.41
N MET A 82 -10.63 6.69 -0.13
CA MET A 82 -10.70 8.10 0.27
C MET A 82 -9.51 8.91 -0.23
N ASP A 83 -8.27 8.42 -0.02
CA ASP A 83 -7.04 9.11 -0.40
C ASP A 83 -6.94 9.29 -1.93
N LEU A 84 -7.51 8.38 -2.71
CA LEU A 84 -7.53 8.45 -4.17
C LEU A 84 -8.77 9.16 -4.75
N GLY A 85 -9.72 9.58 -3.91
CA GLY A 85 -10.96 10.24 -4.34
C GLY A 85 -11.83 9.35 -5.25
N ARG A 86 -11.78 8.03 -5.07
CA ARG A 86 -12.48 7.06 -5.92
C ARG A 86 -13.88 6.78 -5.36
N SER A 87 -14.86 6.66 -6.26
CA SER A 87 -16.25 6.37 -5.92
C SER A 87 -16.56 4.86 -5.91
N ALA A 88 -15.79 4.04 -6.62
CA ALA A 88 -16.01 2.60 -6.76
C ALA A 88 -14.88 1.78 -6.12
N GLU A 89 -15.23 0.84 -5.23
CA GLU A 89 -14.25 -0.05 -4.58
C GLU A 89 -13.49 -0.94 -5.57
N ASP A 90 -14.10 -1.29 -6.70
CA ASP A 90 -13.48 -2.18 -7.70
C ASP A 90 -12.33 -1.50 -8.45
N GLU A 91 -12.41 -0.18 -8.67
CA GLU A 91 -11.28 0.60 -9.18
C GLU A 91 -10.12 0.60 -8.18
N THR A 92 -10.43 0.78 -6.88
CA THR A 92 -9.43 0.72 -5.82
C THR A 92 -8.76 -0.66 -5.76
N LYS A 93 -9.52 -1.76 -5.88
CA LYS A 93 -8.95 -3.13 -5.89
C LYS A 93 -8.00 -3.34 -7.06
N TYR A 94 -8.33 -2.82 -8.24
CA TYR A 94 -7.44 -2.89 -9.41
C TYR A 94 -6.11 -2.17 -9.13
N ILE A 95 -6.17 -0.98 -8.53
CA ILE A 95 -4.97 -0.22 -8.13
C ILE A 95 -4.16 -0.99 -7.08
N ILE A 96 -4.81 -1.58 -6.07
CA ILE A 96 -4.16 -2.41 -5.05
C ILE A 96 -3.37 -3.55 -5.70
N LEU A 97 -4.01 -4.31 -6.60
CA LEU A 97 -3.35 -5.41 -7.31
C LEU A 97 -2.17 -4.91 -8.14
N GLY A 98 -2.34 -3.82 -8.89
CA GLY A 98 -1.27 -3.26 -9.72
C GLY A 98 -0.06 -2.76 -8.92
N VAL A 99 -0.28 -2.10 -7.78
CA VAL A 99 0.81 -1.66 -6.90
C VAL A 99 1.48 -2.87 -6.22
N MET A 100 0.71 -3.84 -5.72
CA MET A 100 1.27 -5.07 -5.14
C MET A 100 2.13 -5.84 -6.13
N LYS A 101 1.68 -5.95 -7.39
CA LYS A 101 2.45 -6.57 -8.47
C LYS A 101 3.75 -5.84 -8.75
N SER A 102 3.69 -4.51 -8.81
CA SER A 102 4.87 -3.66 -9.01
C SER A 102 5.88 -3.83 -7.87
N ILE A 103 5.43 -3.89 -6.62
CA ILE A 103 6.27 -4.17 -5.45
C ILE A 103 6.88 -5.57 -5.56
N LYS A 104 6.10 -6.60 -5.89
CA LYS A 104 6.59 -7.97 -6.06
C LYS A 104 7.71 -8.09 -7.10
N ILE A 105 7.67 -7.28 -8.17
CA ILE A 105 8.70 -7.31 -9.21
C ILE A 105 10.03 -6.74 -8.69
N ILE A 106 9.99 -5.64 -7.93
CA ILE A 106 11.21 -4.97 -7.45
C ILE A 106 11.78 -5.55 -6.15
N SER A 107 11.04 -6.42 -5.47
CA SER A 107 11.43 -6.96 -4.17
C SER A 107 12.15 -8.30 -4.27
N SER A 108 13.08 -8.53 -3.35
CA SER A 108 13.73 -9.83 -3.11
C SER A 108 12.76 -10.86 -2.53
N PRO A 109 13.05 -12.18 -2.61
CA PRO A 109 12.26 -13.22 -1.95
C PRO A 109 12.06 -12.97 -0.44
N GLU A 110 13.09 -12.50 0.25
CA GLU A 110 13.08 -12.20 1.68
C GLU A 110 12.11 -11.06 1.99
N GLN A 111 12.14 -9.98 1.18
CA GLN A 111 11.19 -8.88 1.30
C GLN A 111 9.75 -9.33 1.05
N LYS A 112 9.50 -10.16 0.02
CA LYS A 112 8.16 -10.70 -0.27
C LYS A 112 7.61 -11.51 0.90
N PHE A 113 8.47 -12.33 1.50
CA PHE A 113 8.11 -13.09 2.69
C PHE A 113 7.80 -12.16 3.88
N SER A 114 8.63 -11.13 4.13
CA SER A 114 8.35 -10.16 5.19
C SER A 114 7.03 -9.40 4.96
N TYR A 115 6.73 -8.98 3.73
CA TYR A 115 5.45 -8.35 3.40
C TYR A 115 4.25 -9.25 3.72
N SER A 116 4.35 -10.56 3.43
CA SER A 116 3.26 -11.50 3.72
C SER A 116 2.86 -11.57 5.19
N LYS A 117 3.81 -11.36 6.12
CA LYS A 117 3.57 -11.35 7.58
C LYS A 117 2.89 -10.07 8.08
N LEU A 118 2.92 -9.03 7.27
CA LEU A 118 2.32 -7.72 7.55
C LEU A 118 0.89 -7.61 6.99
N PHE A 119 0.41 -8.62 6.28
CA PHE A 119 -0.95 -8.67 5.76
C PHE A 119 -1.85 -9.55 6.64
N ASP A 120 -3.10 -9.12 6.80
CA ASP A 120 -4.18 -10.02 7.17
C ASP A 120 -4.51 -10.98 6.01
N LYS A 121 -5.41 -11.94 6.26
CA LYS A 121 -5.77 -12.96 5.27
C LYS A 121 -6.23 -12.35 3.93
N LYS A 122 -7.07 -11.32 3.96
CA LYS A 122 -7.67 -10.73 2.74
C LYS A 122 -6.64 -9.95 1.93
N LEU A 123 -5.77 -9.17 2.57
CA LEU A 123 -4.66 -8.49 1.89
C LEU A 123 -3.62 -9.49 1.38
N PHE A 124 -3.36 -10.56 2.12
CA PHE A 124 -2.46 -11.61 1.69
C PHE A 124 -2.99 -12.32 0.43
N ASP A 125 -4.28 -12.65 0.38
CA ASP A 125 -4.91 -13.24 -0.80
C ASP A 125 -4.79 -12.32 -2.03
N LEU A 126 -4.96 -11.01 -1.86
CA LEU A 126 -4.74 -10.03 -2.93
C LEU A 126 -3.26 -9.99 -3.36
N TYR A 127 -2.34 -10.01 -2.39
CA TYR A 127 -0.90 -9.99 -2.66
C TYR A 127 -0.42 -11.23 -3.42
N VAL A 128 -0.97 -12.41 -3.10
CA VAL A 128 -0.67 -13.65 -3.83
C VAL A 128 -1.18 -13.57 -5.27
N ARG A 129 -2.38 -13.02 -5.50
CA ARG A 129 -3.03 -12.90 -6.82
C ARG A 129 -2.43 -11.84 -7.74
N ALA A 130 -1.83 -10.79 -7.17
CA ALA A 130 -1.19 -9.70 -7.90
C ALA A 130 0.00 -10.17 -8.75
#